data_AF-A0A0L0MZ70-F1
#
_entry.id   AF-A0A0L0MZ70-F1
#
_cell.length_a   1.000
_cell.length_b   1.000
_cell.length_c   1.000
_cell.angle_alpha   90.00
_cell.angle_beta   90.00
_cell.angle_gamma   90.00
#
_symmetry.space_group_name_H-M   'P 1'
#
loop_
_entity.id
_entity.type
_entity.pdbx_description
1 polymer ?
#
loop_
_entity_poly.entity_id
_entity_poly.type
_entity_poly.pdbx_seq_one_letter_code
_entity_poly.pdbx_strand_id
1 'polypeptide(L)'
;MAQPPETPDQATEHAKSYVEPFIYDTIAEPTYLQTLLVEDIYLLGGQFAILCQFDHPALAKGSYTHSSFATRIANRLQNTARFLNTAVFGTQRQRNTIFSVIHKYHAHVKGEGYDANDPDLHKWTAATLFVAIVVVHEAVFGKLPYDLLEILYKESAVFETSLRMPPEMWPATLDDF
;
A
#
# COMPACT_ATOMS: atom_id res chain seq x y z
N MET A 1 -19.60 -52.63 4.22
CA MET A 1 -20.31 -51.42 3.74
C MET A 1 -19.39 -50.24 3.95
N ALA A 2 -19.10 -49.46 2.90
CA ALA A 2 -18.31 -48.24 3.03
C ALA A 2 -19.24 -47.04 3.24
N GLN A 3 -18.79 -46.08 4.05
CA GLN A 3 -19.52 -44.85 4.35
C GLN A 3 -19.35 -43.87 3.18
N PRO A 4 -20.40 -43.15 2.73
CA PRO A 4 -20.26 -42.19 1.64
C PRO A 4 -19.40 -40.99 2.07
N PRO A 5 -18.69 -40.33 1.15
CA PRO A 5 -17.88 -39.16 1.46
C PRO A 5 -18.75 -37.98 1.88
N GLU A 6 -18.32 -37.25 2.90
CA GLU A 6 -18.97 -36.00 3.31
C GLU A 6 -18.73 -34.90 2.26
N THR A 7 -19.79 -34.16 1.94
CA THR A 7 -19.75 -33.03 1.00
C THR A 7 -18.93 -31.88 1.61
N PRO A 8 -17.96 -31.30 0.90
CA PRO A 8 -17.22 -30.16 1.42
C PRO A 8 -18.09 -28.91 1.55
N ASP A 9 -18.11 -28.36 2.76
CA ASP A 9 -18.15 -26.94 3.08
C ASP A 9 -19.39 -26.14 2.60
N GLN A 10 -20.49 -26.26 3.36
CA GLN A 10 -21.37 -25.11 3.57
C GLN A 10 -20.62 -24.09 4.43
N ALA A 11 -19.79 -23.26 3.79
CA ALA A 11 -19.07 -22.18 4.46
C ALA A 11 -20.06 -21.27 5.20
N THR A 12 -20.04 -21.33 6.53
CA THR A 12 -20.88 -20.48 7.37
C THR A 12 -20.54 -19.02 7.12
N GLU A 13 -21.53 -18.21 6.71
CA GLU A 13 -21.41 -16.75 6.61
C GLU A 13 -21.17 -16.14 8.00
N HIS A 14 -19.90 -16.12 8.42
CA HIS A 14 -19.47 -15.31 9.54
C HIS A 14 -19.70 -13.84 9.19
N ALA A 15 -20.61 -13.19 9.92
CA ALA A 15 -20.91 -11.78 9.76
C ALA A 15 -19.63 -10.93 9.69
N LYS A 16 -19.55 -10.02 8.70
CA LYS A 16 -18.39 -9.14 8.48
C LYS A 16 -18.08 -8.39 9.79
N SER A 17 -16.89 -8.60 10.34
CA SER A 17 -16.41 -7.92 11.56
C SER A 17 -15.87 -6.51 11.30
N TYR A 18 -15.96 -6.04 10.05
CA TYR A 18 -15.46 -4.76 9.57
C TYR A 18 -16.56 -3.98 8.84
N VAL A 19 -16.44 -2.66 8.82
CA VAL A 19 -17.17 -1.79 7.89
C VAL A 19 -16.42 -1.81 6.57
N GLU A 20 -17.13 -2.04 5.46
CA GLU A 20 -16.51 -2.09 4.14
C GLU A 20 -15.92 -0.71 3.80
N PRO A 21 -14.59 -0.59 3.58
CA PRO A 21 -13.97 0.68 3.27
C PRO A 21 -14.29 1.07 1.82
N PHE A 22 -14.47 2.36 1.60
CA PHE A 22 -14.46 2.89 0.24
C PHE A 22 -13.00 2.94 -0.25
N ILE A 23 -12.71 2.16 -1.29
CA ILE A 23 -11.43 2.08 -1.99
C ILE A 23 -11.72 2.17 -3.50
N TYR A 24 -10.74 2.61 -4.28
CA TYR A 24 -10.83 2.65 -5.73
C TYR A 24 -10.30 1.36 -6.35
N ASP A 25 -10.79 1.04 -7.55
CA ASP A 25 -10.16 0.04 -8.39
C ASP A 25 -8.74 0.48 -8.79
N THR A 26 -7.84 -0.49 -8.99
CA THR A 26 -6.46 -0.21 -9.41
C THR A 26 -6.38 0.11 -10.91
N ILE A 27 -5.37 0.89 -11.29
CA ILE A 27 -5.10 1.25 -12.70
C ILE A 27 -4.61 0.02 -13.49
N ALA A 28 -3.82 -0.82 -12.83
CA ALA A 28 -3.36 -2.12 -13.33
C ALA A 28 -3.34 -3.14 -12.18
N GLU A 29 -3.69 -4.38 -12.48
CA GLU A 29 -3.51 -5.50 -11.55
C GLU A 29 -2.02 -5.70 -11.27
N PRO A 30 -1.57 -5.84 -10.00
CA PRO A 30 -0.16 -5.73 -9.62
C PRO A 30 0.68 -7.00 -9.92
N THR A 31 0.63 -7.50 -11.16
CA THR A 31 1.20 -8.79 -11.56
C THR A 31 2.73 -8.82 -11.54
N TYR A 32 3.40 -7.79 -12.06
CA TYR A 32 4.86 -7.69 -12.06
C TYR A 32 5.38 -7.24 -10.68
N LEU A 33 4.69 -6.31 -10.03
CA LEU A 33 4.93 -5.85 -8.66
C LEU A 33 4.88 -7.01 -7.66
N GLN A 34 3.96 -7.97 -7.82
CA GLN A 34 3.95 -9.23 -7.07
C GLN A 34 5.24 -10.03 -7.24
N THR A 35 5.81 -10.10 -8.46
CA THR A 35 7.08 -10.83 -8.69
C THR A 35 8.29 -10.18 -8.04
N LEU A 36 8.24 -8.87 -7.78
CA LEU A 36 9.29 -8.17 -7.03
C LEU A 36 9.08 -8.33 -5.52
N LEU A 37 7.88 -8.07 -5.01
CA LEU A 37 7.61 -7.97 -3.58
C LEU A 37 7.51 -9.31 -2.83
N VAL A 38 7.77 -10.44 -3.50
CA VAL A 38 8.11 -11.71 -2.81
C VAL A 38 9.53 -11.71 -2.24
N GLU A 39 10.41 -10.83 -2.72
CA GLU A 39 11.78 -10.68 -2.21
C GLU A 39 11.82 -9.66 -1.05
N ASP A 40 12.20 -10.12 0.15
CA ASP A 40 12.28 -9.26 1.36
C ASP A 40 13.23 -8.05 1.21
N ILE A 41 14.10 -8.05 0.21
CA ILE A 41 15.05 -6.96 -0.08
C ILE A 41 14.35 -5.59 -0.24
N TYR A 42 13.14 -5.57 -0.80
CA TYR A 42 12.38 -4.32 -1.01
C TYR A 42 11.91 -3.67 0.29
N LEU A 43 11.84 -4.41 1.41
CA LEU A 43 11.56 -3.83 2.73
C LEU A 43 12.66 -2.87 3.21
N LEU A 44 13.90 -2.99 2.69
CA LEU A 44 14.98 -2.04 2.97
C LEU A 44 14.67 -0.64 2.40
N GLY A 45 13.94 -0.59 1.27
CA GLY A 45 13.49 0.67 0.64
C GLY A 45 12.51 1.46 1.50
N GLY A 46 11.86 0.84 2.49
CA GLY A 46 10.89 1.51 3.36
C GLY A 46 11.49 2.68 4.16
N GLN A 47 12.78 2.65 4.51
CA GLN A 47 13.44 3.78 5.19
C GLN A 47 13.67 4.96 4.24
N PHE A 48 14.06 4.68 3.00
CA PHE A 48 14.20 5.69 1.94
C PHE A 48 12.84 6.33 1.62
N ALA A 49 11.79 5.52 1.43
CA ALA A 49 10.44 6.01 1.19
C ALA A 49 9.95 6.97 2.29
N ILE A 50 10.21 6.66 3.56
CA ILE A 50 9.83 7.51 4.70
C ILE A 50 10.58 8.85 4.70
N LEU A 51 11.85 8.88 4.30
CA LEU A 51 12.59 10.13 4.16
C LEU A 51 12.00 11.02 3.05
N CYS A 52 11.66 10.43 1.90
CA CYS A 52 10.96 11.14 0.82
C CYS A 52 9.54 11.57 1.23
N GLN A 53 8.83 10.80 2.05
CA GLN A 53 7.51 11.20 2.58
C GLN A 53 7.63 12.43 3.50
N PHE A 54 8.69 12.52 4.30
CA PHE A 54 8.91 13.65 5.21
C PHE A 54 9.45 14.91 4.51
N ASP A 55 9.80 14.84 3.23
CA ASP A 55 10.04 16.04 2.41
C ASP A 55 8.73 16.84 2.18
N HIS A 56 7.56 16.16 2.22
CA HIS A 56 6.27 16.83 2.19
C HIS A 56 5.85 17.34 3.60
N PRO A 57 5.70 18.66 3.82
CA PRO A 57 5.51 19.22 5.17
C PRO A 57 4.28 18.68 5.92
N ALA A 58 3.19 18.38 5.21
CA ALA A 58 1.97 17.83 5.82
C ALA A 58 2.17 16.40 6.38
N LEU A 59 2.90 15.54 5.66
CA LEU A 59 3.21 14.17 6.09
C LEU A 59 4.19 14.18 7.27
N ALA A 60 5.19 15.08 7.23
CA ALA A 60 6.10 15.32 8.35
C ALA A 60 5.37 15.83 9.60
N LYS A 61 4.52 16.87 9.49
CA LYS A 61 3.76 17.46 10.61
C LYS A 61 2.74 16.47 11.19
N GLY A 62 2.00 15.75 10.33
CA GLY A 62 1.05 14.72 10.75
C GLY A 62 1.73 13.56 11.47
N SER A 63 2.87 13.10 10.95
CA SER A 63 3.69 12.06 11.60
C SER A 63 4.26 12.53 12.93
N TYR A 64 4.86 13.72 12.99
CA TYR A 64 5.40 14.28 14.23
C TYR A 64 4.33 14.40 15.34
N THR A 65 3.12 14.86 14.98
CA THR A 65 2.02 15.07 15.94
C THR A 65 1.37 13.75 16.41
N HIS A 66 1.18 12.77 15.52
CA HIS A 66 0.38 11.57 15.81
C HIS A 66 1.18 10.25 15.95
N SER A 67 2.51 10.25 15.73
CA SER A 67 3.30 9.02 15.63
C SER A 67 4.51 9.02 16.57
N SER A 68 4.53 8.07 17.51
CA SER A 68 5.74 7.66 18.24
C SER A 68 6.70 6.84 17.35
N PHE A 69 7.00 7.34 16.15
CA PHE A 69 7.73 6.62 15.10
C PHE A 69 9.10 6.12 15.60
N ALA A 70 9.91 7.04 16.12
CA ALA A 70 11.29 6.78 16.55
C ALA A 70 11.42 5.74 17.67
N THR A 71 10.38 5.55 18.50
CA THR A 71 10.39 4.59 19.62
C THR A 71 9.67 3.28 19.33
N ARG A 72 9.08 3.12 18.13
CA ARG A 72 8.26 1.94 17.77
C ARG A 72 8.57 1.38 16.37
N ILE A 73 9.80 1.54 15.88
CA ILE A 73 10.25 1.16 14.53
C ILE A 73 9.78 -0.26 14.13
N ALA A 74 9.98 -1.28 14.97
CA ALA A 74 9.55 -2.65 14.66
C ALA A 74 8.02 -2.79 14.47
N ASN A 75 7.21 -2.08 15.26
CA ASN A 75 5.75 -2.06 15.10
C ASN A 75 5.32 -1.31 13.83
N ARG A 76 6.02 -0.21 13.48
CA ARG A 76 5.78 0.53 12.23
C ARG A 76 6.11 -0.35 11.02
N LEU A 77 7.26 -1.03 11.01
CA LEU A 77 7.64 -1.96 9.95
C LEU A 77 6.60 -3.08 9.77
N GLN A 78 6.12 -3.69 10.86
CA GLN A 78 5.04 -4.69 10.78
C GLN A 78 3.74 -4.12 10.17
N ASN A 79 3.37 -2.89 10.51
CA ASN A 79 2.15 -2.28 9.97
C ASN A 79 2.31 -1.90 8.49
N THR A 80 3.45 -1.35 8.09
CA THR A 80 3.78 -1.09 6.68
C THR A 80 3.81 -2.39 5.89
N ALA A 81 4.48 -3.44 6.38
CA ALA A 81 4.52 -4.75 5.73
C ALA A 81 3.12 -5.38 5.59
N ARG A 82 2.24 -5.27 6.61
CA ARG A 82 0.84 -5.71 6.53
C ARG A 82 0.07 -4.95 5.44
N PHE A 83 0.24 -3.63 5.36
CA PHE A 83 -0.40 -2.80 4.35
C PHE A 83 0.05 -3.16 2.93
N LEU A 84 1.36 -3.15 2.67
CA LEU A 84 1.93 -3.46 1.35
C LEU A 84 1.53 -4.88 0.89
N ASN A 85 1.65 -5.88 1.77
CA ASN A 85 1.23 -7.24 1.45
C ASN A 85 -0.28 -7.35 1.18
N THR A 86 -1.12 -6.58 1.88
CA THR A 86 -2.57 -6.63 1.68
C THR A 86 -3.00 -5.90 0.40
N ALA A 87 -2.34 -4.80 0.04
CA ALA A 87 -2.58 -4.11 -1.23
C ALA A 87 -2.20 -4.99 -2.44
N VAL A 88 -1.04 -5.66 -2.37
CA VAL A 88 -0.46 -6.37 -3.51
C VAL A 88 -0.89 -7.83 -3.63
N PHE A 89 -1.04 -8.55 -2.51
CA PHE A 89 -1.37 -9.99 -2.47
C PHE A 89 -2.73 -10.29 -1.79
N GLY A 90 -3.39 -9.30 -1.20
CA GLY A 90 -4.59 -9.52 -0.38
C GLY A 90 -5.84 -9.83 -1.21
N THR A 91 -6.59 -10.84 -0.80
CA THR A 91 -7.97 -11.08 -1.27
C THR A 91 -8.88 -9.92 -0.91
N GLN A 92 -10.02 -9.75 -1.60
CA GLN A 92 -11.00 -8.69 -1.29
C GLN A 92 -11.40 -8.65 0.20
N ARG A 93 -11.57 -9.82 0.84
CA ARG A 93 -11.88 -9.90 2.27
C ARG A 93 -10.74 -9.37 3.14
N GLN A 94 -9.49 -9.67 2.81
CA GLN A 94 -8.32 -9.17 3.53
C GLN A 94 -8.15 -7.66 3.32
N ARG A 95 -8.25 -7.18 2.08
CA ARG A 95 -8.26 -5.74 1.71
C ARG A 95 -9.28 -4.98 2.55
N ASN A 96 -10.55 -5.36 2.46
CA ASN A 96 -11.61 -4.72 3.23
C ASN A 96 -11.34 -4.74 4.74
N THR A 97 -10.87 -5.87 5.29
CA THR A 97 -10.58 -5.99 6.72
C THR A 97 -9.47 -5.02 7.15
N ILE A 98 -8.31 -5.06 6.49
CA ILE A 98 -7.13 -4.26 6.88
C ILE A 98 -7.34 -2.78 6.58
N PHE A 99 -7.88 -2.43 5.41
CA PHE A 99 -8.09 -1.02 5.05
C PHE A 99 -9.17 -0.36 5.91
N SER A 100 -10.22 -1.07 6.33
CA SER A 100 -11.18 -0.54 7.31
C SER A 100 -10.52 -0.11 8.62
N VAL A 101 -9.51 -0.85 9.09
CA VAL A 101 -8.73 -0.51 10.29
C VAL A 101 -7.85 0.71 10.02
N ILE A 102 -7.19 0.79 8.87
CA ILE A 102 -6.36 1.94 8.47
C ILE A 102 -7.21 3.22 8.40
N HIS A 103 -8.34 3.23 7.67
CA HIS A 103 -9.23 4.40 7.62
C HIS A 103 -9.77 4.80 8.99
N LYS A 104 -10.08 3.84 9.88
CA LYS A 104 -10.50 4.13 11.25
C LYS A 104 -9.41 4.86 12.04
N TYR A 105 -8.13 4.52 11.84
CA TYR A 105 -7.03 5.28 12.43
C TYR A 105 -6.82 6.64 11.73
N HIS A 106 -6.77 6.67 10.40
CA HIS A 106 -6.53 7.89 9.61
C HIS A 106 -7.61 8.97 9.84
N ALA A 107 -8.87 8.59 10.13
CA ALA A 107 -9.95 9.51 10.47
C ALA A 107 -9.64 10.43 11.69
N HIS A 108 -8.69 10.05 12.54
CA HIS A 108 -8.23 10.78 13.72
C HIS A 108 -6.88 11.47 13.54
N VAL A 109 -6.21 11.29 12.39
CA VAL A 109 -4.87 11.86 12.10
C VAL A 109 -5.08 13.06 11.17
N LYS A 110 -5.46 14.19 11.75
CA LYS A 110 -5.69 15.45 11.04
C LYS A 110 -5.50 16.65 11.95
N GLY A 111 -5.13 17.77 11.37
CA GLY A 111 -4.88 19.01 12.08
C GLY A 111 -4.66 20.16 11.11
N GLU A 112 -4.14 21.28 11.62
CA GLU A 112 -3.81 22.42 10.77
C GLU A 112 -2.73 22.05 9.73
N GLY A 113 -3.10 22.06 8.45
CA GLY A 113 -2.19 21.77 7.34
C GLY A 113 -1.88 20.29 7.09
N TYR A 114 -2.67 19.35 7.61
CA TYR A 114 -2.62 17.94 7.21
C TYR A 114 -3.92 17.18 7.52
N ASP A 115 -4.31 16.24 6.65
CA ASP A 115 -5.31 15.20 6.93
C ASP A 115 -4.81 13.87 6.33
N ALA A 116 -4.77 12.78 7.10
CA ALA A 116 -4.33 11.47 6.61
C ALA A 116 -5.36 10.78 5.67
N ASN A 117 -6.41 11.49 5.25
CA ASN A 117 -7.34 11.07 4.21
C ASN A 117 -7.22 11.93 2.94
N ASP A 118 -6.28 12.88 2.90
CA ASP A 118 -6.01 13.75 1.76
C ASP A 118 -5.47 12.95 0.55
N PRO A 119 -6.17 12.92 -0.60
CA PRO A 119 -5.73 12.21 -1.80
C PRO A 119 -4.38 12.65 -2.35
N ASP A 120 -3.97 13.92 -2.18
CA ASP A 120 -2.67 14.40 -2.66
C ASP A 120 -1.52 13.87 -1.78
N LEU A 121 -1.74 13.70 -0.48
CA LEU A 121 -0.76 13.09 0.43
C LEU A 121 -0.65 11.58 0.20
N HIS A 122 -1.75 10.91 -0.14
CA HIS A 122 -1.75 9.53 -0.62
C HIS A 122 -0.93 9.41 -1.92
N LYS A 123 -1.21 10.23 -2.94
CA LYS A 123 -0.46 10.27 -4.20
C LYS A 123 1.05 10.43 -3.98
N TRP A 124 1.47 11.37 -3.13
CA TRP A 124 2.87 11.52 -2.76
C TRP A 124 3.43 10.24 -2.11
N THR A 125 2.68 9.62 -1.20
CA THR A 125 3.09 8.39 -0.53
C THR A 125 3.30 7.24 -1.51
N ALA A 126 2.39 6.97 -2.45
CA ALA A 126 2.59 6.00 -3.53
C ALA A 126 3.82 6.31 -4.39
N ALA A 127 4.02 7.57 -4.78
CA ALA A 127 5.20 8.00 -5.55
C ALA A 127 6.51 7.61 -4.84
N THR A 128 6.60 7.87 -3.52
CA THR A 128 7.80 7.48 -2.74
C THR A 128 7.98 5.97 -2.61
N LEU A 129 6.89 5.18 -2.58
CA LEU A 129 6.96 3.71 -2.54
C LEU A 129 7.46 3.15 -3.87
N PHE A 130 6.92 3.63 -4.99
CA PHE A 130 7.38 3.29 -6.34
C PHE A 130 8.87 3.59 -6.50
N VAL A 131 9.30 4.83 -6.22
CA VAL A 131 10.71 5.23 -6.33
C VAL A 131 11.60 4.40 -5.41
N ALA A 132 11.16 4.06 -4.19
CA ALA A 132 11.92 3.19 -3.29
C ALA A 132 12.13 1.77 -3.85
N ILE A 133 11.11 1.19 -4.49
CA ILE A 133 11.21 -0.13 -5.13
C ILE A 133 12.22 -0.07 -6.28
N VAL A 134 12.15 0.96 -7.14
CA VAL A 134 13.08 1.16 -8.27
C VAL A 134 14.51 1.36 -7.76
N VAL A 135 14.73 2.22 -6.77
CA VAL A 135 16.06 2.46 -6.17
C VAL A 135 16.67 1.17 -5.59
N VAL A 136 15.87 0.34 -4.89
CA VAL A 136 16.36 -0.95 -4.38
C VAL A 136 16.63 -1.94 -5.52
N HIS A 137 15.75 -2.03 -6.52
CA HIS A 137 15.96 -2.90 -7.67
C HIS A 137 17.25 -2.55 -8.40
N GLU A 138 17.43 -1.28 -8.78
CA GLU A 138 18.58 -0.85 -9.56
C GLU A 138 19.91 -0.96 -8.79
N ALA A 139 19.89 -0.79 -7.46
CA ALA A 139 21.06 -0.97 -6.62
C ALA A 139 21.51 -2.44 -6.46
N VAL A 140 20.60 -3.41 -6.61
CA VAL A 140 20.87 -4.84 -6.34
C VAL A 140 20.95 -5.68 -7.62
N PHE A 141 20.03 -5.47 -8.56
CA PHE A 141 19.88 -6.26 -9.79
C PHE A 141 20.28 -5.49 -11.05
N GLY A 142 20.53 -4.19 -10.95
CA GLY A 142 20.80 -3.31 -12.07
C GLY A 142 19.52 -2.73 -12.70
N LYS A 143 19.72 -1.92 -13.74
CA LYS A 143 18.68 -1.07 -14.31
C LYS A 143 17.46 -1.83 -14.82
N LEU A 144 16.28 -1.28 -14.56
CA LEU A 144 15.04 -1.79 -15.15
C LEU A 144 14.93 -1.34 -16.63
N PRO A 145 14.59 -2.26 -17.55
CA PRO A 145 14.07 -1.90 -18.88
C PRO A 145 12.85 -0.96 -18.75
N TYR A 146 12.76 0.02 -19.65
CA TYR A 146 11.72 1.07 -19.58
C TYR A 146 10.29 0.51 -19.64
N ASP A 147 10.08 -0.54 -20.44
CA ASP A 147 8.81 -1.25 -20.54
C ASP A 147 8.39 -1.93 -19.23
N LEU A 148 9.34 -2.55 -18.52
CA LEU A 148 9.09 -3.12 -17.18
C LEU A 148 8.90 -2.03 -16.12
N LEU A 149 9.58 -0.89 -16.26
CA LEU A 149 9.44 0.26 -15.36
C LEU A 149 8.08 0.95 -15.51
N GLU A 150 7.57 1.12 -16.74
CA GLU A 150 6.22 1.63 -17.06
C GLU A 150 5.11 0.69 -16.55
N ILE A 151 5.31 -0.64 -16.61
CA ILE A 151 4.41 -1.62 -15.99
C ILE A 151 4.42 -1.47 -14.47
N LEU A 152 5.61 -1.52 -13.84
CA LEU A 152 5.78 -1.36 -12.40
C LEU A 152 5.18 -0.05 -11.88
N TYR A 153 5.32 1.03 -12.64
CA TYR A 153 4.77 2.34 -12.37
C TYR A 153 3.24 2.33 -12.29
N LYS A 154 2.56 1.74 -13.28
CA LYS A 154 1.08 1.64 -13.30
C LYS A 154 0.55 0.71 -12.22
N GLU A 155 1.22 -0.41 -12.00
CA GLU A 155 0.86 -1.36 -10.94
C GLU A 155 1.06 -0.76 -9.53
N SER A 156 2.04 0.13 -9.33
CA SER A 156 2.30 0.78 -8.04
C SER A 156 1.19 1.73 -7.58
N ALA A 157 0.29 2.15 -8.47
CA ALA A 157 -0.91 2.90 -8.08
C ALA A 157 -1.79 2.14 -7.07
N VAL A 158 -1.73 0.79 -7.07
CA VAL A 158 -2.49 -0.09 -6.17
C VAL A 158 -2.33 0.25 -4.69
N PHE A 159 -1.18 0.81 -4.28
CA PHE A 159 -0.95 1.16 -2.88
C PHE A 159 -1.98 2.17 -2.37
N GLU A 160 -2.35 3.17 -3.18
CA GLU A 160 -3.09 4.34 -2.70
C GLU A 160 -4.50 4.46 -3.32
N THR A 161 -4.78 3.78 -4.44
CA THR A 161 -6.17 3.46 -4.84
C THR A 161 -6.83 2.56 -3.79
N SER A 162 -6.05 1.66 -3.16
CA SER A 162 -6.43 0.87 -1.97
C SER A 162 -6.78 1.71 -0.73
N LEU A 163 -6.51 3.02 -0.74
CA LEU A 163 -6.88 3.95 0.33
C LEU A 163 -7.89 4.99 -0.17
N ARG A 164 -7.45 6.18 -0.63
CA ARG A 164 -8.36 7.24 -1.09
C ARG A 164 -7.85 8.07 -2.27
N MET A 165 -6.79 7.65 -2.95
CA MET A 165 -6.37 8.30 -4.19
C MET A 165 -7.27 7.81 -5.35
N PRO A 166 -8.04 8.68 -6.01
CA PRO A 166 -8.70 8.33 -7.27
C PRO A 166 -7.65 7.92 -8.32
N PRO A 167 -7.91 6.92 -9.17
CA PRO A 167 -6.94 6.47 -10.17
C PRO A 167 -6.54 7.59 -11.15
N GLU A 168 -7.42 8.55 -11.41
CA GLU A 168 -7.18 9.70 -12.29
C GLU A 168 -6.20 10.73 -11.71
N MET A 169 -5.83 10.63 -10.42
CA MET A 169 -4.80 11.48 -9.81
C MET A 169 -3.39 10.94 -10.01
N TRP A 170 -3.23 9.68 -10.42
CA TRP A 170 -1.94 9.13 -10.83
C TRP A 170 -1.61 9.61 -12.25
N PRO A 171 -0.38 10.07 -12.55
CA PRO A 171 -0.03 10.47 -13.91
C PRO A 171 -0.19 9.31 -14.92
N ALA A 172 -0.58 9.63 -16.15
CA ALA A 172 -1.04 8.63 -17.12
C ALA A 172 0.11 7.72 -17.65
N THR A 173 1.32 8.26 -17.68
CA THR A 173 2.55 7.57 -18.13
C THR A 173 3.71 7.89 -17.19
N LEU A 174 4.77 7.10 -17.23
CA LEU A 174 6.01 7.38 -16.51
C LEU A 174 6.72 8.65 -16.99
N ASP A 175 6.48 9.11 -18.22
CA ASP A 175 7.00 10.38 -18.73
C ASP A 175 6.28 11.61 -18.14
N ASP A 176 5.08 11.41 -17.55
CA ASP A 176 4.28 12.44 -16.87
C ASP A 176 4.54 12.51 -15.34
N PHE A 177 5.45 11.68 -14.80
CA PHE A 177 5.71 11.48 -13.37
C PHE A 177 6.88 12.33 -12.81
#